data_AF-A0A0S4LQ60-F1
#
_entry.id   AF-A0A0S4LQ60-F1
#
_cell.length_a   1.000
_cell.length_b   1.000
_cell.length_c   1.000
_cell.angle_alpha   90.00
_cell.angle_beta   90.00
_cell.angle_gamma   90.00
#
_symmetry.space_group_name_H-M   'P 1'
#
loop_
_entity.id
_entity.type
_entity.pdbx_description
1 polymer ?
#
loop_
_entity_poly.entity_id
_entity_poly.type
_entity_poly.pdbx_seq_one_letter_code
_entity_poly.pdbx_strand_id
1 'polypeptide(L)'
;MLQIPAHDLDGLFWDVQADRYGRRAAEDGRDTKLAGIARQEQWIVEGVYYTWLKPVFERADLIAVLQPHVFMRDLRIVRRFGYRKLGISTSKQEGFGDLYRLLLWNHQYDTANLKRAMECIEPYVHKFIHCRSADELVSRVLKSVNQSIV
;
A
#
# COMPACT_ATOMS: atom_id res chain seq x y z
N MET A 1 8.47 11.45 15.26
CA MET A 1 7.51 10.77 14.34
C MET A 1 6.54 11.81 13.85
N LEU A 2 6.30 11.91 12.54
CA LEU A 2 5.25 12.78 11.99
C LEU A 2 3.91 12.19 12.45
N GLN A 3 3.10 12.95 13.18
CA GLN A 3 1.82 12.48 13.74
C GLN A 3 0.70 12.51 12.68
N ILE A 4 0.96 11.95 11.49
CA ILE A 4 0.02 11.95 10.37
C ILE A 4 -0.84 10.67 10.43
N PRO A 5 -2.17 10.76 10.35
CA PRO A 5 -3.04 9.59 10.27
C PRO A 5 -2.68 8.69 9.09
N ALA A 6 -2.40 7.42 9.36
CA ALA A 6 -2.14 6.42 8.32
C ALA A 6 -3.31 5.44 8.21
N HIS A 7 -3.75 5.18 6.98
CA HIS A 7 -4.91 4.36 6.65
C HIS A 7 -4.47 3.21 5.73
N ASP A 8 -4.52 1.99 6.25
CA ASP A 8 -4.29 0.77 5.47
C ASP A 8 -5.56 0.44 4.65
N LEU A 9 -5.40 0.34 3.33
CA LEU A 9 -6.50 0.01 2.41
C LEU A 9 -7.10 -1.37 2.67
N ASP A 10 -6.38 -2.31 3.29
CA ASP A 10 -6.97 -3.60 3.70
C ASP A 10 -8.14 -3.39 4.67
N GLY A 11 -8.07 -2.38 5.54
CA GLY A 11 -9.16 -2.03 6.46
C GLY A 11 -10.40 -1.43 5.78
N LEU A 12 -10.26 -0.99 4.53
CA LEU A 12 -11.36 -0.50 3.70
C LEU A 12 -11.87 -1.58 2.74
N PHE A 13 -10.97 -2.42 2.23
CA PHE A 13 -11.26 -3.42 1.23
C PHE A 13 -12.00 -4.64 1.82
N TRP A 14 -11.61 -5.06 3.02
CA TRP A 14 -12.23 -6.20 3.70
C TRP A 14 -13.38 -5.77 4.61
N ASP A 15 -14.44 -6.56 4.62
CA ASP A 15 -15.54 -6.40 5.57
C ASP A 15 -15.09 -6.90 6.95
N VAL A 16 -14.72 -5.96 7.82
CA VAL A 16 -14.28 -6.25 9.20
C VAL A 16 -15.42 -6.78 10.09
N GLN A 17 -16.68 -6.64 9.68
CA GLN A 17 -17.85 -7.13 10.40
C GLN A 17 -18.32 -8.51 9.88
N ALA A 18 -17.64 -9.06 8.88
CA ALA A 18 -18.01 -10.36 8.34
C ALA A 18 -17.58 -11.51 9.25
N ASP A 19 -18.51 -12.43 9.52
CA ASP A 19 -18.25 -13.67 10.27
C ASP A 19 -17.30 -14.64 9.54
N ARG A 20 -16.92 -14.34 8.29
CA ARG A 20 -16.00 -15.15 7.49
C ARG A 20 -14.96 -14.31 6.76
N TYR A 21 -13.74 -14.83 6.73
CA TYR A 21 -12.64 -14.23 5.98
C TYR A 21 -12.92 -14.18 4.48
N GLY A 22 -12.39 -13.16 3.80
CA GLY A 22 -12.47 -13.03 2.34
C GLY A 22 -13.72 -12.32 1.83
N ARG A 23 -14.59 -11.79 2.70
CA ARG A 23 -15.69 -10.93 2.29
C ARG A 23 -15.19 -9.50 2.06
N ARG A 24 -15.41 -8.97 0.87
CA ARG A 24 -15.14 -7.56 0.54
C ARG A 24 -16.20 -6.66 1.16
N ALA A 25 -15.79 -5.47 1.60
CA ALA A 25 -16.73 -4.42 1.99
C ALA A 25 -17.61 -4.01 0.80
N ALA A 26 -18.82 -3.53 1.07
CA ALA A 26 -19.68 -2.95 0.04
C ALA A 26 -19.00 -1.74 -0.60
N GLU A 27 -19.05 -1.64 -1.93
CA GLU A 27 -18.31 -0.61 -2.69
C GLU A 27 -18.70 0.80 -2.26
N ASP A 28 -19.99 1.10 -2.13
CA ASP A 28 -20.48 2.40 -1.68
C ASP A 28 -19.94 2.79 -0.29
N GLY A 29 -19.91 1.83 0.64
CA GLY A 29 -19.40 2.03 1.99
C GLY A 29 -17.89 2.25 2.01
N ARG A 30 -17.15 1.49 1.21
CA ARG A 30 -15.70 1.64 1.02
C ARG A 30 -15.36 3.00 0.42
N ASP A 31 -16.06 3.39 -0.64
CA ASP A 31 -15.78 4.61 -1.39
C ASP A 31 -16.16 5.85 -0.58
N THR A 32 -17.23 5.78 0.21
CA THR A 32 -17.60 6.84 1.18
C THR A 32 -16.50 7.03 2.23
N LYS A 33 -15.97 5.94 2.81
CA LYS A 33 -14.86 6.00 3.77
C LYS A 33 -13.60 6.59 3.13
N LEU A 34 -13.26 6.14 1.91
CA LEU A 34 -12.09 6.65 1.19
C LEU A 34 -12.21 8.16 0.91
N ALA A 35 -13.37 8.62 0.45
CA ALA A 35 -13.63 10.04 0.25
C ALA A 35 -13.56 10.84 1.56
N GLY A 36 -13.98 10.25 2.69
CA GLY A 36 -13.80 10.82 4.02
C GLY A 36 -12.33 11.01 4.39
N ILE A 37 -11.49 10.00 4.15
CA ILE A 37 -10.03 10.08 4.36
C ILE A 37 -9.43 11.19 3.51
N ALA A 38 -9.75 11.23 2.21
CA ALA A 38 -9.19 12.22 1.30
C ALA A 38 -9.53 13.67 1.72
N ARG A 39 -10.65 13.89 2.43
CA ARG A 39 -11.07 15.20 2.95
C ARG A 39 -10.31 15.68 4.19
N GLN A 40 -9.56 14.81 4.87
CA GLN A 40 -8.75 15.20 6.02
C GLN A 40 -7.65 16.18 5.61
N GLU A 41 -7.19 17.00 6.55
CA GLU A 41 -6.08 17.95 6.32
C GLU A 41 -4.76 17.23 6.09
N GLN A 42 -4.53 16.11 6.77
CA GLN A 42 -3.31 15.30 6.68
C GLN A 42 -3.69 13.82 6.73
N TRP A 43 -3.11 13.04 5.85
CA TRP A 43 -3.33 11.60 5.79
C TRP A 43 -2.24 10.89 5.00
N ILE A 44 -2.05 9.61 5.27
CA ILE A 44 -1.31 8.66 4.46
C ILE A 44 -2.27 7.53 4.14
N VAL A 45 -2.38 7.17 2.87
CA VAL A 45 -3.10 5.96 2.43
C VAL A 45 -2.07 5.00 1.89
N GLU A 46 -2.02 3.78 2.44
CA GLU A 46 -1.11 2.73 1.99
C GLU A 46 -1.86 1.46 1.59
N GLY A 47 -1.36 0.79 0.56
CA GLY A 47 -1.88 -0.51 0.14
C GLY A 47 -1.69 -0.77 -1.35
N VAL A 48 -2.28 -1.87 -1.82
CA VAL A 48 -2.00 -2.45 -3.14
C VAL A 48 -3.15 -2.28 -4.14
N TYR A 49 -4.31 -1.81 -3.68
CA TYR A 49 -5.49 -1.62 -4.51
C TYR A 49 -5.44 -0.23 -5.14
N TYR A 50 -5.43 -0.14 -6.47
CA TYR A 50 -5.30 1.14 -7.18
C TYR A 50 -6.56 1.55 -7.95
N THR A 51 -7.44 0.60 -8.30
CA THR A 51 -8.55 0.84 -9.25
C THR A 51 -9.64 1.80 -8.74
N TRP A 52 -9.77 1.97 -7.43
CA TRP A 52 -10.80 2.81 -6.81
C TRP A 52 -10.20 3.99 -6.01
N LEU A 53 -8.91 4.27 -6.19
CA LEU A 53 -8.20 5.32 -5.45
C LEU A 53 -8.25 6.70 -6.11
N LYS A 54 -9.03 6.89 -7.17
CA LYS A 54 -9.11 8.16 -7.88
C LYS A 54 -9.31 9.38 -6.94
N PRO A 55 -10.23 9.39 -5.96
CA PRO A 55 -10.41 10.54 -5.06
C PRO A 55 -9.17 10.86 -4.20
N VAL A 56 -8.41 9.82 -3.83
CA VAL A 56 -7.17 9.93 -3.07
C VAL A 56 -6.05 10.45 -3.96
N PHE A 57 -5.92 9.91 -5.18
CA PHE A 57 -4.94 10.39 -6.14
C PHE A 57 -5.19 11.84 -6.53
N GLU A 58 -6.44 12.29 -6.68
CA GLU A 58 -6.75 13.69 -6.98
C GLU A 58 -6.27 14.63 -5.87
N ARG A 59 -6.51 14.26 -4.61
CA ARG A 59 -6.24 15.12 -3.44
C ARG A 59 -4.85 14.94 -2.82
N ALA A 60 -4.12 13.91 -3.17
CA ALA A 60 -2.76 13.70 -2.67
C ALA A 60 -1.84 14.83 -3.13
N ASP A 61 -0.99 15.33 -2.23
CA ASP A 61 0.15 16.19 -2.59
C ASP A 61 1.30 15.38 -3.18
N LEU A 62 1.40 14.11 -2.80
CA LEU A 62 2.48 13.20 -3.19
C LEU A 62 1.96 11.77 -3.33
N ILE A 63 2.35 11.09 -4.41
CA ILE A 63 2.06 9.68 -4.66
C ILE A 63 3.39 8.95 -4.75
N ALA A 64 3.61 7.99 -3.86
CA ALA A 64 4.85 7.23 -3.83
C ALA A 64 4.64 5.76 -4.21
N VAL A 65 5.48 5.25 -5.11
CA VAL A 65 5.57 3.81 -5.42
C VAL A 65 6.89 3.26 -4.88
N LEU A 66 6.76 2.22 -4.06
CA LEU A 66 7.89 1.42 -3.58
C LEU A 66 8.12 0.24 -4.52
N GLN A 67 9.22 0.25 -5.27
CA GLN A 67 9.67 -0.86 -6.11
C GLN A 67 11.04 -1.39 -5.64
N PRO A 68 11.12 -1.98 -4.42
CA PRO A 68 12.32 -2.68 -4.00
C PRO A 68 12.59 -3.89 -4.89
N HIS A 69 13.85 -4.26 -5.02
CA HIS A 69 14.28 -5.42 -5.81
C HIS A 69 13.51 -6.70 -5.40
N VAL A 70 13.13 -7.54 -6.37
CA VAL A 70 12.32 -8.75 -6.12
C VAL A 70 12.90 -9.65 -5.03
N PHE A 71 14.21 -9.92 -5.05
CA PHE A 71 14.91 -10.66 -3.98
C PHE A 71 14.71 -10.09 -2.57
N MET A 72 14.66 -8.76 -2.43
CA MET A 72 14.41 -8.12 -1.14
C MET A 72 12.96 -8.33 -0.69
N ARG A 73 12.02 -8.35 -1.64
CA ARG A 73 10.61 -8.64 -1.36
C ARG A 73 10.45 -10.10 -0.94
N ASP A 74 11.06 -11.04 -1.66
CA ASP A 74 11.05 -12.47 -1.33
C ASP A 74 11.64 -12.72 0.06
N LEU A 75 12.81 -12.13 0.34
CA LEU A 75 13.48 -12.23 1.63
C LEU A 75 12.59 -11.73 2.77
N ARG A 76 11.91 -10.60 2.59
CA ARG A 76 10.98 -10.05 3.59
C ARG A 76 9.77 -10.97 3.81
N ILE A 77 9.21 -11.53 2.73
CA ILE A 77 8.09 -12.47 2.79
C ILE A 77 8.48 -13.73 3.57
N VAL A 78 9.62 -14.35 3.22
CA VAL A 78 10.12 -15.57 3.86
C VAL A 78 10.50 -15.30 5.33
N ARG A 79 11.18 -14.19 5.62
CA ARG A 79 11.52 -13.80 7.00
C ARG A 79 10.26 -13.63 7.85
N ARG A 80 9.25 -12.92 7.32
CA ARG A 80 7.98 -12.73 8.01
C ARG A 80 7.29 -14.07 8.31
N PHE A 81 7.27 -14.98 7.35
CA PHE A 81 6.72 -16.32 7.54
C PHE A 81 7.47 -17.08 8.64
N GLY A 82 8.81 -17.04 8.65
CA GLY A 82 9.63 -17.62 9.71
C GLY A 82 9.32 -17.05 11.09
N TYR A 83 9.24 -15.72 11.23
CA TYR A 83 8.89 -15.08 12.50
C TYR A 83 7.49 -15.45 13.00
N ARG A 84 6.52 -15.62 12.11
CA ARG A 84 5.17 -16.09 12.46
C ARG A 84 5.16 -17.54 12.92
N LYS A 85 5.94 -18.42 12.25
CA LYS A 85 6.09 -19.83 12.68
C LYS A 85 6.78 -19.98 14.03
N LEU A 86 7.69 -19.07 14.36
CA LEU A 86 8.36 -19.01 15.65
C LEU A 86 7.53 -18.31 16.74
N GLY A 87 6.31 -17.84 16.44
CA GLY A 87 5.45 -17.15 17.41
C GLY A 87 5.91 -15.74 17.79
N ILE A 88 6.89 -15.18 17.09
CA ILE A 88 7.44 -13.84 17.35
C ILE A 88 6.47 -12.75 16.88
N SER A 89 5.68 -13.04 15.85
CA SER A 89 4.66 -12.12 15.31
C SER A 89 3.29 -12.76 15.43
N THR A 90 2.37 -12.06 16.10
CA THR A 90 0.96 -12.45 16.17
C THR A 90 0.32 -12.32 14.80
N SER A 91 -0.09 -13.44 14.22
CA SER A 91 -0.76 -13.46 12.92
C SER A 91 -1.71 -14.65 12.82
N LYS A 92 -2.58 -14.60 11.82
CA LYS A 92 -3.42 -15.72 11.40
C LYS A 92 -2.53 -16.92 11.08
N GLN A 93 -3.03 -18.13 11.37
CA GLN A 93 -2.31 -19.35 10.99
C GLN A 93 -2.15 -19.40 9.47
N GLU A 94 -0.91 -19.35 8.99
CA GLU A 94 -0.57 -19.45 7.57
C GLU A 94 0.20 -20.75 7.30
N GLY A 95 -0.15 -21.45 6.22
CA GLY A 95 0.53 -22.66 5.77
C GLY A 95 1.65 -22.36 4.77
N PHE A 96 2.47 -23.37 4.46
CA PHE A 96 3.47 -23.27 3.38
C PHE A 96 2.83 -22.99 2.01
N GLY A 97 1.60 -23.46 1.78
CA GLY A 97 0.83 -23.13 0.59
C GLY A 97 0.51 -21.62 0.47
N ASP A 98 0.31 -20.94 1.58
CA ASP A 98 0.07 -19.48 1.59
C ASP A 98 1.35 -18.71 1.28
N LEU A 99 2.49 -19.17 1.82
CA LEU A 99 3.80 -18.65 1.46
C LEU A 99 4.06 -18.77 -0.04
N TYR A 100 3.85 -19.95 -0.62
CA TYR A 100 4.05 -20.18 -2.05
C TYR A 100 3.17 -19.27 -2.92
N ARG A 101 1.88 -19.18 -2.59
CA ARG A 101 0.94 -18.28 -3.29
C ARG A 101 1.37 -16.83 -3.21
N LEU A 102 1.85 -16.40 -2.04
CA LEU A 102 2.30 -15.02 -1.85
C LEU A 102 3.59 -14.71 -2.62
N LEU A 103 4.53 -15.64 -2.71
CA LEU A 103 5.73 -15.49 -3.52
C LEU A 103 5.37 -15.39 -5.01
N LEU A 104 4.52 -16.27 -5.51
CA LEU A 104 4.02 -16.18 -6.89
C LEU A 104 3.38 -14.81 -7.17
N TRP A 105 2.54 -14.33 -6.26
CA TRP A 105 1.93 -13.01 -6.37
C TRP A 105 2.96 -11.87 -6.33
N ASN A 106 4.00 -11.97 -5.49
CA ASN A 106 5.11 -11.01 -5.45
C ASN A 106 5.86 -10.90 -6.78
N HIS A 107 6.04 -12.02 -7.50
CA HIS A 107 6.67 -12.02 -8.81
C HIS A 107 5.79 -11.39 -9.92
N GLN A 108 4.50 -11.21 -9.68
CA GLN A 108 3.60 -10.48 -10.58
C GLN A 108 3.60 -8.96 -10.31
N TYR A 109 4.30 -8.50 -9.29
CA TYR A 109 4.30 -7.09 -8.89
C TYR A 109 4.76 -6.17 -10.03
N ASP A 110 5.94 -6.39 -10.58
CA ASP A 110 6.52 -5.47 -11.57
C ASP A 110 5.81 -5.54 -12.93
N THR A 111 5.37 -6.74 -13.34
CA THR A 111 4.87 -7.01 -14.70
C THR A 111 3.37 -6.76 -14.85
N ALA A 112 2.58 -6.95 -13.79
CA ALA A 112 1.13 -6.83 -13.84
C ALA A 112 0.61 -5.74 -12.90
N ASN A 113 0.89 -5.84 -11.60
CA ASN A 113 0.27 -4.97 -10.60
C ASN A 113 0.75 -3.52 -10.74
N LEU A 114 2.06 -3.32 -10.81
CA LEU A 114 2.66 -2.01 -10.94
C LEU A 114 2.31 -1.37 -12.28
N LYS A 115 2.34 -2.12 -13.38
CA LYS A 115 1.94 -1.61 -14.70
C LYS A 115 0.53 -0.99 -14.66
N ARG A 116 -0.45 -1.72 -14.12
CA ARG A 116 -1.83 -1.23 -13.98
C ARG A 116 -1.96 -0.07 -12.99
N ALA A 117 -1.20 -0.10 -11.89
CA ALA A 117 -1.17 1.02 -10.97
C ALA A 117 -0.65 2.30 -11.64
N MET A 118 0.39 2.19 -12.48
CA MET A 118 0.94 3.31 -13.22
C MET A 118 -0.05 3.90 -14.23
N GLU A 119 -0.90 3.08 -14.85
CA GLU A 119 -2.00 3.57 -15.71
C GLU A 119 -2.98 4.46 -14.92
N CYS A 120 -3.28 4.13 -13.67
CA CYS A 120 -4.12 4.98 -12.80
C CYS A 120 -3.38 6.23 -12.29
N ILE A 121 -2.06 6.18 -12.18
CA ILE A 121 -1.22 7.27 -11.66
C ILE A 121 -0.81 8.26 -12.76
N GLU A 122 -0.83 7.86 -14.04
CA GLU A 122 -0.42 8.68 -15.19
C GLU A 122 -0.96 10.13 -15.16
N PRO A 123 -2.26 10.39 -14.87
CA PRO A 123 -2.78 11.76 -14.81
C PRO A 123 -2.14 12.64 -13.71
N TYR A 124 -1.45 12.00 -12.76
CA TYR A 124 -0.89 12.60 -11.55
C TYR A 124 0.64 12.51 -11.51
N VAL A 125 1.31 12.31 -12.65
CA VAL A 125 2.77 12.13 -12.72
C VAL A 125 3.58 13.30 -12.12
N HIS A 126 3.01 14.52 -12.11
CA HIS A 126 3.64 15.71 -11.52
C HIS A 126 3.83 15.63 -10.00
N LYS A 127 3.09 14.73 -9.32
CA LYS A 127 3.22 14.46 -7.88
C LYS A 127 3.72 13.05 -7.57
N PHE A 128 4.26 12.37 -8.58
CA PHE A 128 4.70 10.99 -8.46
C PHE A 128 6.18 10.89 -8.05
N ILE A 129 6.47 10.02 -7.08
CA ILE A 129 7.84 9.61 -6.76
C ILE A 129 7.99 8.08 -6.82
N HIS A 130 9.06 7.66 -7.49
CA HIS A 130 9.51 6.28 -7.52
C HIS A 130 10.63 6.05 -6.51
N CYS A 131 10.55 4.98 -5.73
CA CYS A 131 11.52 4.69 -4.68
C CYS A 131 11.83 3.19 -4.62
N ARG A 132 13.10 2.82 -4.44
CA ARG A 132 13.55 1.43 -4.32
C ARG A 132 13.80 1.01 -2.87
N SER A 133 13.85 1.96 -1.94
CA SER A 133 14.04 1.72 -0.51
C SER A 133 13.26 2.72 0.34
N ALA A 134 13.15 2.42 1.64
CA ALA A 134 12.58 3.34 2.61
C ALA A 134 13.43 4.61 2.73
N ASP A 135 14.75 4.49 2.71
CA ASP A 135 15.66 5.63 2.79
C ASP A 135 15.49 6.58 1.59
N GLU A 136 15.30 6.00 0.39
CA GLU A 136 15.02 6.80 -0.81
C GLU A 136 13.67 7.49 -0.72
N LEU A 137 12.63 6.81 -0.22
CA LEU A 137 11.33 7.40 0.02
C LEU A 137 11.44 8.60 0.97
N VAL A 138 12.05 8.41 2.14
CA VAL A 138 12.23 9.47 3.14
C VAL A 138 13.01 10.63 2.55
N SER A 139 14.13 10.36 1.86
CA SER A 139 14.95 11.41 1.24
C SER A 139 14.17 12.21 0.20
N ARG A 140 13.38 11.55 -0.66
CA ARG A 140 12.60 12.22 -1.70
C ARG A 140 11.43 13.01 -1.12
N VAL A 141 10.69 12.45 -0.16
CA VAL A 141 9.61 13.16 0.55
C VAL A 141 10.13 14.43 1.20
N LEU A 142 11.24 14.36 1.94
CA LEU A 142 11.83 15.53 2.59
C LEU A 142 12.27 16.60 1.59
N LYS A 143 12.82 16.21 0.43
CA LYS A 143 13.17 17.15 -0.63
C LYS A 143 11.94 17.83 -1.23
N SER A 144 10.88 17.07 -1.51
CA SER A 144 9.63 17.60 -2.06
C SER A 144 8.99 18.61 -1.11
N VAL A 145 8.94 18.32 0.20
CA VAL A 145 8.41 19.25 1.21
C VAL A 145 9.22 20.54 1.27
N ASN A 146 10.55 20.45 1.25
CA ASN A 146 11.42 21.63 1.32
C ASN A 146 11.33 22.54 0.07
N GLN A 147 10.99 21.98 -1.09
CA GLN A 147 10.81 22.74 -2.33
C GLN A 147 9.45 23.46 -2.40
N SER A 148 8.46 23.06 -1.59
CA SER A 148 7.15 23.71 -1.52
C SER A 148 7.09 24.89 -0.54
N ILE A 149 8.15 25.10 0.26
CA ILE A 149 8.24 26.14 1.31
C ILE A 149 9.06 27.37 0.83
N VAL A 150 9.65 27.32 -0.38
CA VAL A 150 10.38 28.43 -1.02
C VAL A 150 9.55 28.98 -2.18
#